data_AF-A0A371YZ69-F1
#
_entry.id   AF-A0A371YZ69-F1
#
_cell.length_a   1.000
_cell.length_b   1.000
_cell.length_c   1.000
_cell.angle_alpha   90.00
_cell.angle_beta   90.00
_cell.angle_gamma   90.00
#
_symmetry.space_group_name_H-M   'P 1'
#
loop_
_entity.id
_entity.type
_entity.pdbx_description
1 polymer ?
#
loop_
_entity_poly.entity_id
_entity_poly.type
_entity_poly.pdbx_seq_one_letter_code
_entity_poly.pdbx_strand_id
1 'polypeptide(L)'
;MKYRCGFRHLALCALASGTLMAGQASAAPDVPAKGKYISVITPVTSYPAMQPGPQLLDPNNKIPVGVLSEPVTVAYLKKIATNLLAGWSGARPPIYIYIQPNDQFTSDATIGGTLVFTTGILNYFATTPGFQSEDCMAFVVAHELAHVLLNHPADMRHSKKMMDKTNGALQLMSIMAHMAKYAPVGGGAALAYVADSALVQLTQEYIFPIWQRGQEIEADTLAIDLMARANYSVEESLKVLEIFKQKEQEERAKQAAMDRNFFKDVLNTGNPVTGFFNQGIGWLGRNVQSGLHDIAADHPGGGKRLKNARNYINREYDDQMVTLRAAPFRSFIAQQPVRQLLTDVKSLNTLQTEALDKKNAPSADATLRALHDIKSSAVQRSEYYFYMEYVARKEKGQGNQMLGQLHQAYLRPDVTEDIAKSYAETLESQKQYTQALNVYENIQQQFGDDGMYAYRIRVIKKQDPKNGNTAVLMAKCIATGDEAIKTLCNDAQNNKL
;
A
#
# COMPACT_ATOMS: atom_id res chain seq x y z
N MET A 1 -3.26 -70.50 -38.86
CA MET A 1 -2.16 -70.58 -39.86
C MET A 1 -2.17 -69.27 -40.66
N LYS A 2 -1.06 -68.51 -40.64
CA LYS A 2 -0.64 -67.38 -41.52
C LYS A 2 -1.37 -66.00 -41.50
N TYR A 3 -0.64 -64.99 -40.96
CA TYR A 3 -0.27 -63.62 -41.43
C TYR A 3 -1.22 -62.80 -42.35
N ARG A 4 -1.35 -61.45 -42.37
CA ARG A 4 -0.49 -60.30 -41.95
C ARG A 4 -1.29 -58.95 -42.02
N CYS A 5 -0.83 -57.96 -41.23
CA CYS A 5 -0.96 -56.48 -41.23
C CYS A 5 -1.78 -55.68 -42.28
N GLY A 6 -2.40 -54.58 -41.81
CA GLY A 6 -2.74 -53.38 -42.59
C GLY A 6 -3.33 -52.23 -41.76
N PHE A 7 -2.48 -51.29 -41.33
CA PHE A 7 -2.80 -50.06 -40.59
C PHE A 7 -3.47 -49.00 -41.49
N ARG A 8 -4.46 -48.27 -40.96
CA ARG A 8 -4.75 -46.82 -41.13
C ARG A 8 -6.26 -46.57 -41.09
N HIS A 9 -6.75 -45.90 -40.04
CA HIS A 9 -7.77 -44.85 -40.15
C HIS A 9 -7.48 -43.80 -39.06
N LEU A 10 -7.13 -42.60 -39.54
CA LEU A 10 -6.88 -41.39 -38.76
C LEU A 10 -8.24 -40.86 -38.28
N ALA A 11 -8.46 -40.75 -36.98
CA ALA A 11 -9.53 -39.94 -36.43
C ALA A 11 -9.03 -38.48 -36.34
N LEU A 12 -9.60 -37.59 -37.16
CA LEU A 12 -9.42 -36.15 -37.04
C LEU A 12 -10.17 -35.67 -35.79
N CYS A 13 -9.46 -35.39 -34.70
CA CYS A 13 -9.96 -34.52 -33.63
C CYS A 13 -9.76 -33.07 -34.08
N ALA A 14 -10.85 -32.39 -34.41
CA ALA A 14 -10.86 -30.95 -34.61
C ALA A 14 -10.66 -30.26 -33.25
N LEU A 15 -9.43 -29.82 -32.98
CA LEU A 15 -9.14 -28.85 -31.93
C LEU A 15 -9.67 -27.49 -32.40
N ALA A 16 -10.85 -27.12 -31.91
CA ALA A 16 -11.30 -25.73 -31.92
C ALA A 16 -10.44 -24.97 -30.90
N SER A 17 -9.27 -24.52 -31.33
CA SER A 17 -8.46 -23.54 -30.59
C SER A 17 -9.20 -22.21 -30.62
N GLY A 18 -10.05 -21.99 -29.61
CA GLY A 18 -10.53 -20.65 -29.28
C GLY A 18 -9.34 -19.80 -28.89
N THR A 19 -8.83 -19.01 -29.83
CA THR A 19 -7.93 -17.89 -29.55
C THR A 19 -8.72 -16.89 -28.71
N LEU A 20 -8.62 -17.02 -27.39
CA LEU A 20 -8.78 -15.89 -26.49
C LEU A 20 -7.76 -14.84 -26.95
N MET A 21 -8.24 -13.84 -27.68
CA MET A 21 -7.53 -12.59 -27.92
C MET A 21 -7.34 -11.92 -26.56
N ALA A 22 -6.33 -12.35 -25.81
CA ALA A 22 -5.72 -11.51 -24.80
C ALA A 22 -5.15 -10.31 -25.56
N GLY A 23 -5.90 -9.20 -25.58
CA GLY A 23 -5.37 -7.93 -26.06
C GLY A 23 -4.09 -7.66 -25.27
N GLN A 24 -2.94 -7.80 -25.92
CA GLN A 24 -1.68 -7.33 -25.36
C GLN A 24 -1.84 -5.82 -25.25
N ALA A 25 -1.98 -5.31 -24.03
CA ALA A 25 -1.80 -3.88 -23.81
C ALA A 25 -0.37 -3.57 -24.26
N SER A 26 -0.22 -2.82 -25.34
CA SER A 26 1.07 -2.29 -25.76
C SER A 26 1.56 -1.36 -24.66
N ALA A 27 2.84 -1.48 -24.27
CA ALA A 27 3.48 -0.55 -23.37
C ALA A 27 3.23 0.90 -23.82
N ALA A 28 3.12 1.83 -22.87
CA ALA A 28 2.97 3.24 -23.17
C ALA A 28 4.10 3.71 -24.12
N PRO A 29 3.80 4.55 -25.13
CA PRO A 29 4.84 5.06 -26.02
C PRO A 29 5.78 5.99 -25.25
N ASP A 30 7.03 6.09 -25.70
CA ASP A 30 7.97 7.08 -25.18
C ASP A 30 7.43 8.51 -25.38
N VAL A 31 7.81 9.40 -24.47
CA VAL A 31 7.51 10.84 -24.60
C VAL A 31 8.16 11.39 -25.88
N PRO A 32 7.38 11.99 -26.81
CA PRO A 32 7.91 12.41 -28.11
C PRO A 32 8.84 13.62 -27.98
N ALA A 33 9.81 13.70 -28.88
CA ALA A 33 10.78 14.80 -28.93
C ALA A 33 10.14 16.15 -29.33
N LYS A 34 8.98 16.12 -30.00
CA LYS A 34 8.18 17.30 -30.40
C LYS A 34 6.69 16.95 -30.33
N GLY A 35 5.87 17.95 -30.03
CA GLY A 35 4.43 17.79 -29.90
C GLY A 35 4.02 17.24 -28.55
N LYS A 36 2.70 17.18 -28.34
CA LYS A 36 2.09 16.82 -27.05
C LYS A 36 2.04 15.31 -26.87
N TYR A 37 2.37 14.81 -25.69
CA TYR A 37 2.41 13.38 -25.40
C TYR A 37 1.04 12.72 -25.56
N ILE A 38 -0.02 13.37 -25.10
CA ILE A 38 -1.42 12.95 -25.26
C ILE A 38 -1.83 12.76 -26.73
N SER A 39 -1.10 13.31 -27.70
CA SER A 39 -1.38 13.12 -29.13
C SER A 39 -0.80 11.84 -29.72
N VAL A 40 0.17 11.22 -29.05
CA VAL A 40 0.83 9.98 -29.52
C VAL A 40 0.39 8.75 -28.72
N ILE A 41 -0.29 8.93 -27.60
CA ILE A 41 -0.86 7.83 -26.82
C ILE A 41 -2.01 7.21 -27.59
N THR A 42 -1.98 5.88 -27.74
CA THR A 42 -3.12 5.09 -28.18
C THR A 42 -3.89 4.63 -26.95
N PRO A 43 -5.08 5.17 -26.65
CA PRO A 43 -5.82 4.78 -25.47
C PRO A 43 -6.27 3.33 -25.52
N VAL A 44 -6.33 2.68 -24.36
CA VAL A 44 -7.00 1.39 -24.24
C VAL A 44 -8.49 1.53 -24.54
N THR A 45 -9.08 0.48 -25.11
CA THR A 45 -10.51 0.45 -25.48
C THR A 45 -11.43 0.26 -24.27
N SER A 46 -10.91 -0.29 -23.18
CA SER A 46 -11.64 -0.48 -21.92
C SER A 46 -10.68 -0.68 -20.75
N TYR A 47 -11.11 -0.30 -19.55
CA TYR A 47 -10.44 -0.65 -18.29
C TYR A 47 -11.18 -1.81 -17.61
N PRO A 48 -10.46 -2.73 -16.93
CA PRO A 48 -11.10 -3.81 -16.20
C PRO A 48 -12.07 -3.25 -15.16
N ALA A 49 -13.32 -3.72 -15.17
CA ALA A 49 -14.26 -3.41 -14.09
C ALA A 49 -13.89 -4.24 -12.86
N MET A 50 -13.39 -3.59 -11.82
CA MET A 50 -13.16 -4.21 -10.52
C MET A 50 -14.23 -3.74 -9.54
N GLN A 51 -14.86 -4.70 -8.86
CA GLN A 51 -15.90 -4.41 -7.88
C GLN A 51 -15.29 -3.78 -6.62
N PRO A 52 -16.02 -2.89 -5.92
CA PRO A 52 -15.65 -2.42 -4.60
C PRO A 52 -15.29 -3.57 -3.67
N GLY A 53 -14.08 -3.55 -3.12
CA GLY A 53 -13.59 -4.57 -2.22
C GLY A 53 -12.10 -4.43 -1.95
N PRO A 54 -11.54 -5.26 -1.05
CA PRO A 54 -10.16 -5.15 -0.59
C PRO A 54 -9.11 -5.19 -1.72
N GLN A 55 -9.40 -5.87 -2.83
CA GLN A 55 -8.49 -5.92 -3.98
C GLN A 55 -8.34 -4.57 -4.70
N LEU A 56 -9.33 -3.66 -4.61
CA LEU A 56 -9.22 -2.29 -5.13
C LEU A 56 -8.27 -1.43 -4.28
N LEU A 57 -8.01 -1.86 -3.05
CA LEU A 57 -7.30 -1.08 -2.04
C LEU A 57 -5.91 -1.62 -1.76
N ASP A 58 -5.48 -2.73 -2.36
CA ASP A 58 -4.09 -3.21 -2.23
C ASP A 58 -3.12 -2.14 -2.75
N PRO A 59 -2.03 -1.83 -2.02
CA PRO A 59 -1.63 -2.35 -0.70
C PRO A 59 -2.13 -1.52 0.51
N ASN A 60 -2.91 -0.45 0.30
CA ASN A 60 -3.41 0.47 1.34
C ASN A 60 -4.27 -0.18 2.43
N ASN A 61 -4.79 -1.39 2.21
CA ASN A 61 -5.52 -2.18 3.21
C ASN A 61 -4.69 -3.28 3.90
N LYS A 62 -3.38 -3.37 3.63
CA LYS A 62 -2.44 -4.25 4.34
C LYS A 62 -1.87 -3.65 5.62
N ILE A 63 -2.39 -2.48 5.99
CA ILE A 63 -1.96 -1.72 7.16
C ILE A 63 -3.15 -1.37 8.05
N PRO A 64 -2.89 -1.14 9.35
CA PRO A 64 -3.97 -0.88 10.29
C PRO A 64 -4.75 0.41 9.99
N VAL A 65 -4.10 1.42 9.42
CA VAL A 65 -4.73 2.72 9.15
C VAL A 65 -5.70 2.68 7.96
N GLY A 66 -5.55 1.68 7.08
CA GLY A 66 -6.45 1.45 5.95
C GLY A 66 -6.69 2.70 5.10
N VAL A 67 -7.95 2.87 4.70
CA VAL A 67 -8.45 4.08 4.03
C VAL A 67 -9.75 4.54 4.69
N LEU A 68 -10.15 5.77 4.39
CA LEU A 68 -11.44 6.34 4.75
C LEU A 68 -12.05 7.11 3.57
N SER A 69 -13.35 7.40 3.69
CA SER A 69 -14.09 8.20 2.72
C SER A 69 -14.76 9.37 3.42
N GLU A 70 -14.23 10.57 3.21
CA GLU A 70 -14.87 11.82 3.64
C GLU A 70 -15.60 12.45 2.43
N PRO A 71 -16.94 12.55 2.47
CA PRO A 71 -17.73 12.91 1.29
C PRO A 71 -17.35 14.24 0.63
N VAL A 72 -17.01 15.28 1.40
CA VAL A 72 -16.67 16.60 0.84
C VAL A 72 -15.32 16.53 0.10
N THR A 73 -14.33 15.90 0.72
CA THR A 73 -13.00 15.68 0.16
C THR A 73 -13.07 14.81 -1.09
N VAL A 74 -13.75 13.66 -1.01
CA VAL A 74 -13.90 12.76 -2.16
C VAL A 74 -14.63 13.45 -3.32
N ALA A 75 -15.70 14.21 -3.04
CA ALA A 75 -16.42 14.95 -4.08
C ALA A 75 -15.54 16.01 -4.75
N TYR A 76 -14.73 16.72 -3.96
CA TYR A 76 -13.81 17.74 -4.48
C TYR A 76 -12.73 17.13 -5.39
N LEU A 77 -12.06 16.06 -4.96
CA LEU A 77 -11.06 15.37 -5.77
C LEU A 77 -11.68 14.71 -7.02
N LYS A 78 -12.89 14.17 -6.89
CA LYS A 78 -13.61 13.58 -8.02
C LYS A 78 -14.02 14.62 -9.06
N LYS A 79 -14.36 15.84 -8.63
CA LYS A 79 -14.61 16.97 -9.54
C LYS A 79 -13.36 17.31 -10.34
N ILE A 80 -12.20 17.41 -9.69
CA ILE A 80 -10.90 17.65 -10.35
C ILE A 80 -10.60 16.53 -11.37
N ALA A 81 -10.69 15.27 -10.95
CA ALA A 81 -10.46 14.12 -11.84
C ALA A 81 -11.40 14.12 -13.06
N THR A 82 -12.67 14.48 -12.86
CA THR A 82 -13.67 14.59 -13.94
C THR A 82 -13.31 15.69 -14.93
N ASN A 83 -12.85 16.85 -14.44
CA ASN A 83 -12.41 17.96 -15.30
C ASN A 83 -11.19 17.56 -16.15
N LEU A 84 -10.21 16.88 -15.54
CA LEU A 84 -9.02 16.37 -16.23
C LEU A 84 -9.39 15.35 -17.31
N LEU A 85 -10.28 14.40 -16.98
CA LEU A 85 -10.78 13.37 -17.91
C LEU A 85 -11.60 13.93 -19.07
N ALA A 86 -12.12 15.15 -18.98
CA ALA A 86 -12.80 15.79 -20.11
C ALA A 86 -11.85 16.00 -21.30
N GLY A 87 -10.55 16.17 -21.04
CA GLY A 87 -9.50 16.29 -22.05
C GLY A 87 -9.01 14.95 -22.62
N TRP A 88 -9.45 13.80 -22.08
CA TRP A 88 -9.06 12.48 -22.53
C TRP A 88 -10.00 11.95 -23.62
N SER A 89 -9.44 11.50 -24.75
CA SER A 89 -10.20 11.00 -25.92
C SER A 89 -10.49 9.50 -25.88
N GLY A 90 -9.83 8.76 -24.98
CA GLY A 90 -10.00 7.31 -24.85
C GLY A 90 -11.18 6.88 -23.99
N ALA A 91 -11.25 5.58 -23.72
CA ALA A 91 -12.13 5.05 -22.68
C ALA A 91 -11.84 5.75 -21.34
N ARG A 92 -12.86 5.92 -20.50
CA ARG A 92 -12.71 6.51 -19.17
C ARG A 92 -12.76 5.40 -18.12
N PRO A 93 -11.75 5.26 -17.25
CA PRO A 93 -11.80 4.27 -16.17
C PRO A 93 -12.87 4.65 -15.14
N PRO A 94 -13.45 3.67 -14.42
CA PRO A 94 -14.19 3.97 -13.21
C PRO A 94 -13.23 4.61 -12.20
N ILE A 95 -13.61 5.77 -11.65
CA ILE A 95 -12.79 6.50 -10.67
C ILE A 95 -13.34 6.29 -9.27
N TYR A 96 -12.56 5.56 -8.46
CA TYR A 96 -12.73 5.47 -7.02
C TYR A 96 -11.69 6.35 -6.34
N ILE A 97 -12.09 7.10 -5.31
CA ILE A 97 -11.18 7.95 -4.56
C ILE A 97 -11.33 7.65 -3.09
N TYR A 98 -10.20 7.42 -2.43
CA TYR A 98 -10.14 7.22 -0.99
C TYR A 98 -9.07 8.12 -0.38
N ILE A 99 -9.22 8.37 0.92
CA ILE A 99 -8.25 9.13 1.70
C ILE A 99 -7.54 8.16 2.62
N GLN A 100 -6.21 8.18 2.62
CA GLN A 100 -5.42 7.46 3.61
C GLN A 100 -5.12 8.41 4.78
N PRO A 101 -5.45 8.03 6.03
CA PRO A 101 -5.21 8.87 7.21
C PRO A 101 -3.72 8.83 7.61
N ASN A 102 -2.86 9.42 6.79
CA ASN A 102 -1.41 9.46 6.93
C ASN A 102 -0.91 10.90 6.74
N ASP A 103 0.10 11.30 7.51
CA ASP A 103 0.68 12.65 7.48
C ASP A 103 1.75 12.83 6.39
N GLN A 104 2.18 11.76 5.71
CA GLN A 104 3.13 11.83 4.60
C GLN A 104 2.55 12.53 3.37
N PHE A 105 3.39 13.20 2.58
CA PHE A 105 3.00 13.81 1.31
C PHE A 105 3.10 12.77 0.18
N THR A 106 2.07 11.95 0.01
CA THR A 106 2.07 10.82 -0.92
C THR A 106 0.69 10.51 -1.47
N SER A 107 0.65 9.84 -2.62
CA SER A 107 -0.57 9.40 -3.29
C SER A 107 -0.30 8.12 -4.08
N ASP A 108 -1.38 7.40 -4.40
CA ASP A 108 -1.35 6.09 -5.06
C ASP A 108 -2.41 6.02 -6.15
N ALA A 109 -2.10 5.25 -7.20
CA ALA A 109 -3.04 4.74 -8.19
C ALA A 109 -3.00 3.21 -8.15
N THR A 110 -4.06 2.60 -7.61
CA THR A 110 -4.11 1.14 -7.48
C THR A 110 -4.44 0.45 -8.81
N ILE A 111 -4.16 -0.84 -8.81
CA ILE A 111 -4.41 -1.82 -9.88
C ILE A 111 -5.87 -1.83 -10.38
N GLY A 112 -6.81 -1.30 -9.60
CA GLY A 112 -8.23 -1.19 -9.91
C GLY A 112 -8.70 0.17 -10.43
N GLY A 113 -7.80 1.13 -10.63
CA GLY A 113 -8.16 2.51 -10.99
C GLY A 113 -8.61 3.36 -9.81
N THR A 114 -8.31 2.92 -8.58
CA THR A 114 -8.55 3.67 -7.37
C THR A 114 -7.42 4.67 -7.15
N LEU A 115 -7.77 5.94 -6.91
CA LEU A 115 -6.82 6.97 -6.51
C LEU A 115 -6.87 7.12 -4.99
N VAL A 116 -5.73 7.02 -4.31
CA VAL A 116 -5.63 7.17 -2.86
C VAL A 116 -4.76 8.39 -2.56
N PHE A 117 -5.26 9.30 -1.73
CA PHE A 117 -4.53 10.50 -1.34
C PHE A 117 -4.37 10.55 0.17
N THR A 118 -3.19 10.88 0.67
CA THR A 118 -3.02 11.03 2.11
C THR A 118 -3.61 12.35 2.62
N THR A 119 -3.98 12.38 3.90
CA THR A 119 -4.27 13.64 4.61
C THR A 119 -3.06 14.59 4.66
N GLY A 120 -1.84 14.06 4.57
CA GLY A 120 -0.61 14.84 4.51
C GLY A 120 -0.53 15.77 3.30
N ILE A 121 -0.97 15.33 2.11
CA ILE A 121 -1.08 16.21 0.93
C ILE A 121 -2.03 17.37 1.20
N LEU A 122 -3.23 17.07 1.70
CA LEU A 122 -4.26 18.07 1.99
C LEU A 122 -3.76 19.09 3.02
N ASN A 123 -3.14 18.60 4.09
CA ASN A 123 -2.58 19.44 5.15
C ASN A 123 -1.42 20.31 4.62
N TYR A 124 -0.50 19.73 3.84
CA TYR A 124 0.62 20.48 3.26
C TYR A 124 0.13 21.62 2.36
N PHE A 125 -0.80 21.35 1.44
CA PHE A 125 -1.37 22.41 0.60
C PHE A 125 -2.20 23.41 1.38
N ALA A 126 -2.83 23.02 2.50
CA ALA A 126 -3.54 23.93 3.39
C ALA A 126 -2.60 24.91 4.10
N THR A 127 -1.47 24.41 4.62
CA THR A 127 -0.62 25.14 5.57
C THR A 127 0.59 25.81 4.93
N THR A 128 1.00 25.40 3.73
CA THR A 128 2.20 25.92 3.08
C THR A 128 1.87 27.10 2.15
N PRO A 129 2.42 28.31 2.42
CA PRO A 129 2.25 29.45 1.53
C PRO A 129 2.71 29.15 0.10
N GLY A 130 1.93 29.58 -0.89
CA GLY A 130 2.24 29.36 -2.31
C GLY A 130 1.73 28.05 -2.91
N PHE A 131 1.15 27.15 -2.10
CA PHE A 131 0.58 25.86 -2.52
C PHE A 131 -0.94 25.74 -2.33
N GLN A 132 -1.59 26.76 -1.78
CA GLN A 132 -3.05 26.78 -1.56
C GLN A 132 -3.82 27.04 -2.87
N SER A 133 -3.71 26.12 -3.84
CA SER A 133 -4.34 26.21 -5.15
C SER A 133 -4.98 24.89 -5.58
N GLU A 134 -6.11 24.97 -6.30
CA GLU A 134 -6.72 23.79 -6.93
C GLU A 134 -5.78 23.23 -8.01
N ASP A 135 -4.95 24.08 -8.64
CA ASP A 135 -3.98 23.68 -9.65
C ASP A 135 -2.88 22.77 -9.10
N CYS A 136 -2.34 23.01 -7.89
CA CYS A 136 -1.41 22.08 -7.24
C CYS A 136 -2.07 20.73 -6.98
N MET A 137 -3.31 20.72 -6.47
CA MET A 137 -4.06 19.48 -6.26
C MET A 137 -4.39 18.79 -7.58
N ALA A 138 -4.69 19.56 -8.63
CA ALA A 138 -4.97 19.04 -9.97
C ALA A 138 -3.77 18.32 -10.56
N PHE A 139 -2.54 18.78 -10.32
CA PHE A 139 -1.36 18.02 -10.74
C PHE A 139 -1.26 16.66 -10.05
N VAL A 140 -1.43 16.59 -8.72
CA VAL A 140 -1.40 15.32 -7.99
C VAL A 140 -2.47 14.36 -8.53
N VAL A 141 -3.71 14.85 -8.69
CA VAL A 141 -4.81 14.04 -9.23
C VAL A 141 -4.52 13.61 -10.68
N ALA A 142 -3.96 14.50 -11.51
CA ALA A 142 -3.64 14.21 -12.91
C ALA A 142 -2.50 13.19 -13.03
N HIS A 143 -1.51 13.22 -12.14
CA HIS A 143 -0.42 12.26 -12.07
C HIS A 143 -0.92 10.86 -11.76
N GLU A 144 -1.70 10.68 -10.68
CA GLU A 144 -2.27 9.37 -10.35
C GLU A 144 -3.24 8.89 -11.43
N LEU A 145 -4.04 9.80 -11.99
CA LEU A 145 -4.92 9.48 -13.10
C LEU A 145 -4.12 9.05 -14.34
N ALA A 146 -2.97 9.66 -14.62
CA ALA A 146 -2.12 9.30 -15.74
C ALA A 146 -1.57 7.87 -15.60
N HIS A 147 -1.18 7.43 -14.40
CA HIS A 147 -0.83 6.03 -14.15
C HIS A 147 -1.97 5.08 -14.53
N VAL A 148 -3.20 5.39 -14.13
CA VAL A 148 -4.38 4.59 -14.51
C VAL A 148 -4.58 4.61 -16.02
N LEU A 149 -4.53 5.80 -16.65
CA LEU A 149 -4.82 5.96 -18.07
C LEU A 149 -3.81 5.22 -18.97
N LEU A 150 -2.54 5.25 -18.58
CA LEU A 150 -1.43 4.55 -19.23
C LEU A 150 -1.35 3.06 -18.85
N ASN A 151 -2.23 2.60 -17.96
CA ASN A 151 -2.31 1.21 -17.52
C ASN A 151 -1.04 0.69 -16.82
N HIS A 152 -0.19 1.58 -16.29
CA HIS A 152 1.00 1.22 -15.49
C HIS A 152 0.70 0.23 -14.34
N PRO A 153 -0.45 0.34 -13.62
CA PRO A 153 -0.80 -0.65 -12.59
C PRO A 153 -1.00 -2.08 -13.14
N ALA A 154 -1.40 -2.25 -14.40
CA ALA A 154 -1.53 -3.59 -14.99
C ALA A 154 -0.18 -4.21 -15.32
N ASP A 155 0.78 -3.40 -15.76
CA ASP A 155 2.15 -3.85 -15.99
C ASP A 155 2.78 -4.30 -14.66
N MET A 156 2.45 -3.63 -13.55
CA MET A 156 2.77 -4.10 -12.21
C MET A 156 2.11 -5.43 -11.85
N ARG A 157 0.91 -5.80 -12.34
CA ARG A 157 0.35 -7.15 -12.09
C ARG A 157 1.20 -8.24 -12.74
N HIS A 158 1.75 -7.98 -13.92
CA HIS A 158 2.64 -8.90 -14.62
C HIS A 158 3.99 -9.00 -13.92
N SER A 159 4.53 -7.87 -13.45
CA SER A 159 5.78 -7.80 -12.68
C SER A 159 5.64 -8.35 -11.26
N LYS A 160 4.54 -8.07 -10.53
CA LYS A 160 4.19 -8.69 -9.23
C LYS A 160 4.01 -10.19 -9.38
N LYS A 161 3.34 -10.74 -10.40
CA LYS A 161 3.31 -12.21 -10.59
C LYS A 161 4.71 -12.84 -10.82
N MET A 162 5.66 -12.07 -11.34
CA MET A 162 7.08 -12.46 -11.46
C MET A 162 7.85 -12.25 -10.15
N MET A 163 7.55 -11.20 -9.39
CA MET A 163 8.17 -10.83 -8.10
C MET A 163 7.56 -11.53 -6.87
N ASP A 164 6.32 -12.00 -6.93
CA ASP A 164 5.65 -12.82 -5.91
C ASP A 164 6.28 -14.21 -5.88
N LYS A 165 6.95 -14.61 -6.95
CA LYS A 165 7.87 -15.76 -6.96
C LYS A 165 9.20 -15.46 -6.27
N THR A 166 9.51 -14.22 -5.91
CA THR A 166 10.86 -13.88 -5.43
C THR A 166 11.01 -12.93 -4.25
N ASN A 167 10.20 -11.89 -3.94
CA ASN A 167 10.67 -10.88 -2.96
C ASN A 167 9.65 -10.06 -2.10
N GLY A 168 8.35 -9.95 -2.41
CA GLY A 168 7.45 -9.00 -1.70
C GLY A 168 7.04 -9.42 -0.29
N ALA A 169 6.60 -10.66 -0.12
CA ALA A 169 6.31 -11.26 1.19
C ALA A 169 7.59 -11.71 1.93
N LEU A 170 8.68 -11.94 1.18
CA LEU A 170 9.97 -12.45 1.65
C LEU A 170 10.64 -11.56 2.70
N GLN A 171 10.44 -10.24 2.61
CA GLN A 171 11.14 -9.30 3.48
C GLN A 171 10.41 -9.02 4.79
N LEU A 172 9.09 -8.88 4.75
CA LEU A 172 8.30 -8.67 5.96
C LEU A 172 8.30 -9.90 6.86
N MET A 173 8.20 -11.07 6.22
CA MET A 173 8.26 -12.34 6.91
C MET A 173 9.67 -12.64 7.42
N SER A 174 10.73 -12.32 6.68
CA SER A 174 12.12 -12.56 7.17
C SER A 174 12.46 -11.72 8.38
N ILE A 175 11.92 -10.50 8.48
CA ILE A 175 12.01 -9.67 9.69
C ILE A 175 11.25 -10.32 10.86
N MET A 176 10.03 -10.81 10.64
CA MET A 176 9.24 -11.51 11.67
C MET A 176 9.89 -12.84 12.11
N ALA A 177 10.38 -13.65 11.18
CA ALA A 177 10.99 -14.95 11.43
C ALA A 177 12.38 -14.84 12.08
N HIS A 178 13.17 -13.80 11.77
CA HIS A 178 14.44 -13.56 12.47
C HIS A 178 14.25 -13.00 13.88
N MET A 179 13.18 -12.23 14.14
CA MET A 179 12.84 -11.78 15.50
C MET A 179 12.31 -12.92 16.39
N ALA A 180 11.57 -13.88 15.81
CA ALA A 180 11.10 -15.07 16.53
C ALA A 180 12.23 -16.02 16.97
N LYS A 181 13.35 -16.06 16.22
CA LYS A 181 14.46 -17.00 16.43
C LYS A 181 15.31 -16.74 17.69
N TYR A 182 15.24 -15.55 18.29
CA TYR A 182 16.12 -15.14 19.39
C TYR A 182 15.42 -14.61 20.66
N ALA A 183 14.10 -14.77 20.77
CA ALA A 183 13.38 -14.39 21.98
C ALA A 183 13.51 -15.48 23.07
N PRO A 184 13.91 -15.13 24.32
CA PRO A 184 13.79 -16.05 25.43
C PRO A 184 12.31 -16.41 25.65
N VAL A 185 12.07 -17.71 25.88
CA VAL A 185 10.75 -18.30 26.11
C VAL A 185 10.04 -17.56 27.25
N GLY A 186 9.07 -16.69 26.93
CA GLY A 186 8.25 -15.99 27.94
C GLY A 186 7.67 -14.61 27.58
N GLY A 187 8.01 -13.99 26.45
CA GLY A 187 7.68 -12.57 26.15
C GLY A 187 6.74 -12.27 24.97
N GLY A 188 5.85 -13.19 24.58
CA GLY A 188 5.09 -13.13 23.31
C GLY A 188 4.33 -11.82 23.01
N ALA A 189 3.78 -11.15 24.03
CA ALA A 189 3.03 -9.89 23.83
C ALA A 189 3.94 -8.67 23.55
N ALA A 190 5.11 -8.61 24.20
CA ALA A 190 6.06 -7.51 24.01
C ALA A 190 6.84 -7.61 22.69
N LEU A 191 6.84 -8.81 22.08
CA LEU A 191 7.47 -9.12 20.80
C LEU A 191 6.52 -8.88 19.62
N ALA A 192 5.25 -9.32 19.74
CA ALA A 192 4.19 -8.97 18.79
C ALA A 192 4.06 -7.45 18.63
N TYR A 193 4.14 -6.73 19.75
CA TYR A 193 4.12 -5.26 19.78
C TYR A 193 5.33 -4.61 19.09
N VAL A 194 6.53 -5.20 19.19
CA VAL A 194 7.73 -4.65 18.54
C VAL A 194 7.70 -4.89 17.04
N ALA A 195 7.29 -6.08 16.62
CA ALA A 195 7.12 -6.42 15.21
C ALA A 195 6.04 -5.56 14.57
N ASP A 196 4.90 -5.38 15.26
CA ASP A 196 3.83 -4.47 14.84
C ASP A 196 4.34 -3.01 14.79
N SER A 197 5.15 -2.61 15.77
CA SER A 197 5.61 -1.22 15.84
C SER A 197 6.63 -0.81 14.77
N ALA A 198 7.58 -1.68 14.47
CA ALA A 198 8.56 -1.47 13.42
C ALA A 198 7.89 -1.57 12.03
N LEU A 199 6.91 -2.46 11.90
CA LEU A 199 6.11 -2.62 10.69
C LEU A 199 5.26 -1.37 10.40
N VAL A 200 4.60 -0.78 11.41
CA VAL A 200 3.80 0.44 11.23
C VAL A 200 4.67 1.63 10.79
N GLN A 201 5.87 1.83 11.37
CA GLN A 201 6.78 2.90 10.92
C GLN A 201 7.31 2.67 9.50
N LEU A 202 7.67 1.44 9.16
CA LEU A 202 8.12 1.07 7.82
C LEU A 202 7.01 1.17 6.77
N THR A 203 5.78 0.84 7.14
CA THR A 203 4.64 0.88 6.22
C THR A 203 4.12 2.30 6.03
N GLN A 204 4.12 3.15 7.07
CA GLN A 204 3.77 4.57 6.91
C GLN A 204 4.66 5.32 5.90
N GLU A 205 5.89 4.84 5.64
CA GLU A 205 6.86 5.46 4.74
C GLU A 205 6.93 4.83 3.32
N TYR A 206 6.43 3.58 3.09
CA TYR A 206 6.75 2.82 1.85
C TYR A 206 5.60 2.05 1.16
N ILE A 207 4.32 2.29 1.48
CA ILE A 207 3.19 1.53 0.87
C ILE A 207 2.87 1.93 -0.58
N PHE A 208 3.47 3.00 -1.10
CA PHE A 208 3.15 3.52 -2.42
C PHE A 208 3.87 2.72 -3.53
N PRO A 209 3.24 2.53 -4.70
CA PRO A 209 3.78 1.73 -5.78
C PRO A 209 5.12 2.29 -6.26
N ILE A 210 6.07 1.38 -6.44
CA ILE A 210 7.37 1.68 -7.03
C ILE A 210 7.21 1.64 -8.55
N TRP A 211 6.96 2.79 -9.17
CA TRP A 211 6.90 2.93 -10.62
C TRP A 211 8.30 2.98 -11.26
N GLN A 212 8.42 2.43 -12.48
CA GLN A 212 9.68 2.46 -13.21
C GLN A 212 10.05 3.86 -13.71
N ARG A 213 11.35 4.09 -13.99
CA ARG A 213 11.88 5.40 -14.46
C ARG A 213 11.14 5.98 -15.66
N GLY A 214 10.69 5.13 -16.59
CA GLY A 214 9.90 5.57 -17.74
C GLY A 214 8.50 6.03 -17.32
N GLN A 215 7.82 5.20 -16.53
CA GLN A 215 6.42 5.37 -16.14
C GLN A 215 6.14 6.68 -15.39
N GLU A 216 7.05 7.12 -14.51
CA GLU A 216 6.93 8.41 -13.80
C GLU A 216 7.02 9.61 -14.74
N ILE A 217 7.95 9.55 -15.71
CA ILE A 217 8.14 10.63 -16.70
C ILE A 217 6.92 10.68 -17.63
N GLU A 218 6.41 9.53 -18.04
CA GLU A 218 5.19 9.42 -18.85
C GLU A 218 3.97 9.94 -18.09
N ALA A 219 3.82 9.57 -16.81
CA ALA A 219 2.73 10.04 -15.95
C ALA A 219 2.79 11.56 -15.72
N ASP A 220 3.97 12.11 -15.39
CA ASP A 220 4.19 13.56 -15.25
C ASP A 220 3.82 14.30 -16.55
N THR A 221 4.26 13.79 -17.68
CA THR A 221 4.05 14.42 -19.00
C THR A 221 2.58 14.38 -19.41
N LEU A 222 1.89 13.25 -19.22
CA LEU A 222 0.46 13.14 -19.48
C LEU A 222 -0.35 13.99 -18.49
N ALA A 223 0.04 14.05 -17.22
CA ALA A 223 -0.61 14.90 -16.24
C ALA A 223 -0.58 16.38 -16.66
N ILE A 224 0.57 16.86 -17.15
CA ILE A 224 0.72 18.22 -17.70
C ILE A 224 -0.23 18.45 -18.88
N ASP A 225 -0.34 17.49 -19.81
CA ASP A 225 -1.26 17.59 -20.94
C ASP A 225 -2.74 17.63 -20.52
N LEU A 226 -3.12 16.80 -19.54
CA LEU A 226 -4.47 16.78 -19.00
C LEU A 226 -4.80 18.09 -18.27
N MET A 227 -3.86 18.60 -17.47
CA MET A 227 -3.98 19.90 -16.81
C MET A 227 -4.17 21.01 -17.84
N ALA A 228 -3.31 21.07 -18.87
CA ALA A 228 -3.39 22.07 -19.91
C ALA A 228 -4.76 22.07 -20.60
N ARG A 229 -5.26 20.89 -20.98
CA ARG A 229 -6.58 20.73 -21.61
C ARG A 229 -7.75 21.09 -20.68
N ALA A 230 -7.62 20.85 -19.39
CA ALA A 230 -8.60 21.24 -18.37
C ALA A 230 -8.41 22.69 -17.89
N ASN A 231 -7.53 23.46 -18.55
CA ASN A 231 -7.23 24.86 -18.25
C ASN A 231 -6.61 25.07 -16.85
N TYR A 232 -5.97 24.05 -16.26
CA TYR A 232 -5.17 24.16 -15.03
C TYR A 232 -3.78 24.74 -15.33
N SER A 233 -3.17 25.35 -14.32
CA SER A 233 -1.82 25.90 -14.45
C SER A 233 -0.78 24.80 -14.48
N VAL A 234 -0.15 24.58 -15.64
CA VAL A 234 0.92 23.59 -15.79
C VAL A 234 2.17 23.96 -14.98
N GLU A 235 2.42 25.25 -14.72
CA GLU A 235 3.55 25.69 -13.89
C GLU A 235 3.46 25.23 -12.44
N GLU A 236 2.23 25.05 -11.92
CA GLU A 236 2.04 24.54 -10.55
C GLU A 236 2.49 23.09 -10.41
N SER A 237 2.60 22.33 -11.53
CA SER A 237 3.19 20.99 -11.52
C SER A 237 4.66 21.02 -11.08
N LEU A 238 5.43 22.03 -11.49
CA LEU A 238 6.85 22.14 -11.17
C LEU A 238 7.06 22.35 -9.67
N LYS A 239 6.17 23.09 -9.01
CA LYS A 239 6.19 23.27 -7.56
C LYS A 239 5.99 21.94 -6.83
N VAL A 240 5.02 21.14 -7.27
CA VAL A 240 4.73 19.84 -6.64
C VAL A 240 5.87 18.84 -6.91
N LEU A 241 6.41 18.80 -8.12
CA LEU A 241 7.59 17.98 -8.45
C LEU A 241 8.83 18.37 -7.62
N GLU A 242 8.96 19.64 -7.24
CA GLU A 242 10.02 20.08 -6.33
C GLU A 242 9.83 19.54 -4.91
N ILE A 243 8.59 19.37 -4.44
CA ILE A 243 8.30 18.68 -3.16
C ILE A 243 8.79 17.23 -3.23
N PHE A 244 8.44 16.49 -4.29
CA PHE A 244 8.86 15.09 -4.43
C PHE A 244 10.39 14.96 -4.45
N LYS A 245 11.08 15.87 -5.16
CA LYS A 245 12.54 15.95 -5.14
C LYS A 245 13.09 16.22 -3.73
N GLN A 246 12.50 17.15 -2.98
CA GLN A 246 12.94 17.46 -1.62
C GLN A 246 12.72 16.28 -0.66
N LYS A 247 11.56 15.60 -0.75
CA LYS A 247 11.24 14.43 0.07
C LYS A 247 12.20 13.27 -0.17
N GLU A 248 12.50 12.97 -1.43
CA GLU A 248 13.51 11.96 -1.78
C GLU A 248 14.90 12.31 -1.23
N GLN A 249 15.28 13.59 -1.23
CA GLN A 249 16.54 14.04 -0.65
C GLN A 249 16.55 13.93 0.88
N GLU A 250 15.45 14.27 1.54
CA GLU A 250 15.26 14.11 2.99
C GLU A 250 15.37 12.64 3.39
N GLU A 251 14.70 11.74 2.69
CA GLU A 251 14.73 10.29 2.92
C GLU A 251 16.16 9.74 2.75
N ARG A 252 16.83 10.07 1.65
CA ARG A 252 18.25 9.70 1.43
C ARG A 252 19.16 10.22 2.54
N ALA A 253 18.93 11.45 3.01
CA ALA A 253 19.72 12.05 4.08
C ALA A 253 19.45 11.39 5.44
N LYS A 254 18.19 11.08 5.76
CA LYS A 254 17.79 10.31 6.95
C LYS A 254 18.44 8.93 6.93
N GLN A 255 18.37 8.22 5.80
CA GLN A 255 19.01 6.92 5.64
C GLN A 255 20.52 7.01 5.88
N ALA A 256 21.21 7.95 5.23
CA ALA A 256 22.64 8.16 5.42
C ALA A 256 23.01 8.58 6.87
N ALA A 257 22.12 9.29 7.58
CA ALA A 257 22.31 9.61 8.98
C ALA A 257 22.14 8.37 9.88
N MET A 258 21.12 7.55 9.63
CA MET A 258 20.91 6.28 10.33
C MET A 258 22.07 5.31 10.13
N ASP A 259 22.58 5.19 8.90
CA ASP A 259 23.75 4.36 8.59
C ASP A 259 25.00 4.84 9.33
N ARG A 260 25.27 6.15 9.31
CA ARG A 260 26.41 6.73 10.06
C ARG A 260 26.30 6.52 11.56
N ASN A 261 25.13 6.72 12.15
CA ASN A 261 24.91 6.52 13.59
C ASN A 261 25.12 5.06 13.98
N PHE A 262 24.64 4.12 13.17
CA PHE A 262 24.90 2.69 13.36
C PHE A 262 26.41 2.38 13.36
N PHE A 263 27.16 2.83 12.35
CA PHE A 263 28.61 2.58 12.29
C PHE A 263 29.36 3.19 13.47
N LYS A 264 28.95 4.38 13.92
CA LYS A 264 29.53 5.02 15.11
C LYS A 264 29.31 4.19 16.37
N ASP A 265 28.11 3.64 16.56
CA ASP A 265 27.79 2.83 17.74
C ASP A 265 28.49 1.46 17.74
N VAL A 266 28.63 0.84 16.57
CA VAL A 266 29.44 -0.38 16.38
C VAL A 266 30.92 -0.14 16.71
N LEU A 267 31.47 1.02 16.36
CA LEU A 267 32.86 1.37 16.65
C LEU A 267 33.10 1.73 18.13
N ASN A 268 32.08 2.27 18.80
CA ASN A 268 32.15 2.63 20.23
C ASN A 268 31.96 1.44 21.17
N THR A 269 31.45 0.31 20.67
CA THR A 269 31.46 -0.95 21.42
C THR A 269 32.86 -1.54 21.30
N GLY A 270 33.62 -1.56 22.41
CA GLY A 270 35.05 -1.94 22.46
C GLY A 270 35.42 -3.34 21.92
N ASN A 271 34.46 -4.09 21.37
CA ASN A 271 34.69 -5.19 20.46
C ASN A 271 33.69 -5.09 19.28
N PRO A 272 34.18 -4.82 18.04
CA PRO A 272 33.33 -4.56 16.88
C PRO A 272 32.51 -5.79 16.45
N VAL A 273 32.94 -7.02 16.77
CA VAL A 273 32.19 -8.25 16.47
C VAL A 273 30.92 -8.33 17.32
N THR A 274 31.01 -8.00 18.61
CA THR A 274 29.84 -7.94 19.51
C THR A 274 28.95 -6.72 19.27
N GLY A 275 29.53 -5.58 18.88
CA GLY A 275 28.76 -4.40 18.43
C GLY A 275 27.91 -4.71 17.20
N PHE A 276 28.51 -5.39 16.22
CA PHE A 276 27.82 -5.86 15.03
C PHE A 276 26.80 -6.96 15.34
N PHE A 277 27.02 -7.84 16.32
CA PHE A 277 26.05 -8.87 16.68
C PHE A 277 24.80 -8.29 17.39
N ASN A 278 25.01 -7.33 18.30
CA ASN A 278 23.93 -6.72 19.08
C ASN A 278 23.14 -5.66 18.30
N GLN A 279 23.79 -4.92 17.40
CA GLN A 279 23.12 -3.88 16.61
C GLN A 279 22.83 -4.31 15.16
N GLY A 280 23.51 -5.35 14.66
CA GLY A 280 23.52 -5.73 13.24
C GLY A 280 22.29 -6.51 12.78
N ILE A 281 21.48 -7.07 13.68
CA ILE A 281 20.14 -7.57 13.32
C ILE A 281 19.27 -6.42 12.80
N GLY A 282 19.39 -5.23 13.40
CA GLY A 282 18.75 -4.02 12.89
C GLY A 282 19.37 -3.53 11.57
N TRP A 283 20.67 -3.72 11.36
CA TRP A 283 21.36 -3.33 10.12
C TRP A 283 21.05 -4.27 8.95
N LEU A 284 20.86 -5.56 9.19
CA LEU A 284 20.39 -6.52 8.18
C LEU A 284 18.96 -6.20 7.75
N GLY A 285 18.05 -5.90 8.69
CA GLY A 285 16.71 -5.38 8.36
C GLY A 285 16.75 -4.07 7.57
N ARG A 286 17.71 -3.18 7.87
CA ARG A 286 17.92 -1.91 7.14
C ARG A 286 18.64 -2.06 5.79
N ASN A 287 19.43 -3.12 5.55
CA ASN A 287 20.03 -3.38 4.24
C ASN A 287 19.17 -4.26 3.34
N VAL A 288 18.24 -5.00 3.91
CA VAL A 288 17.06 -5.48 3.19
C VAL A 288 16.23 -4.28 2.69
N GLN A 289 16.13 -3.22 3.50
CA GLN A 289 15.59 -1.92 3.09
C GLN A 289 16.47 -1.18 2.04
N SER A 290 17.80 -1.34 2.00
CA SER A 290 18.61 -0.85 0.86
C SER A 290 18.44 -1.68 -0.41
N GLY A 291 18.11 -2.98 -0.31
CA GLY A 291 17.64 -3.78 -1.44
C GLY A 291 16.25 -3.35 -1.97
N LEU A 292 15.36 -2.85 -1.10
CA LEU A 292 14.15 -2.12 -1.53
C LEU A 292 14.49 -0.75 -2.10
N HIS A 293 15.55 -0.11 -1.63
CA HIS A 293 16.05 1.16 -2.15
C HIS A 293 16.76 0.99 -3.50
N ASP A 294 17.23 -0.21 -3.86
CA ASP A 294 17.70 -0.61 -5.18
C ASP A 294 16.52 -0.92 -6.14
N ILE A 295 15.35 -1.31 -5.60
CA ILE A 295 14.09 -1.39 -6.34
C ILE A 295 13.46 0.03 -6.47
N ALA A 296 13.56 0.87 -5.43
CA ALA A 296 13.26 2.31 -5.50
C ALA A 296 14.32 3.10 -6.29
N ALA A 297 15.50 2.51 -6.54
CA ALA A 297 16.49 3.06 -7.46
C ALA A 297 16.00 3.01 -8.91
N ASP A 298 14.93 2.26 -9.20
CA ASP A 298 14.23 2.32 -10.48
C ASP A 298 13.24 3.49 -10.59
N HIS A 299 13.20 4.43 -9.65
CA HIS A 299 12.58 5.76 -9.88
C HIS A 299 13.56 6.73 -10.54
N PRO A 300 13.10 7.62 -11.43
CA PRO A 300 13.95 8.71 -11.90
C PRO A 300 14.00 9.71 -10.75
N GLY A 301 15.20 9.93 -10.17
CA GLY A 301 15.32 10.88 -9.06
C GLY A 301 14.65 12.22 -9.39
N GLY A 302 13.95 12.83 -8.43
CA GLY A 302 13.02 13.95 -8.62
C GLY A 302 13.63 15.13 -9.37
N GLY A 303 14.95 15.31 -9.32
CA GLY A 303 15.66 16.28 -10.17
C GLY A 303 15.53 16.03 -11.68
N LYS A 304 15.56 14.77 -12.13
CA LYS A 304 15.36 14.39 -13.53
C LYS A 304 13.90 14.60 -13.96
N ARG A 305 12.94 14.20 -13.13
CA ARG A 305 11.50 14.44 -13.36
C ARG A 305 11.20 15.92 -13.53
N LEU A 306 11.64 16.73 -12.57
CA LEU A 306 11.48 18.18 -12.60
C LEU A 306 12.10 18.83 -13.85
N LYS A 307 13.31 18.39 -14.23
CA LYS A 307 13.97 18.88 -15.46
C LYS A 307 13.18 18.51 -16.71
N ASN A 308 12.69 17.28 -16.81
CA ASN A 308 11.91 16.81 -17.94
C ASN A 308 10.57 17.55 -18.06
N ALA A 309 9.84 17.68 -16.95
CA ALA A 309 8.59 18.44 -16.89
C ALA A 309 8.78 19.89 -17.32
N ARG A 310 9.82 20.58 -16.79
CA ARG A 310 10.15 21.95 -17.18
C ARG A 310 10.46 22.06 -18.67
N ASN A 311 11.30 21.18 -19.20
CA ASN A 311 11.63 21.17 -20.62
C ASN A 311 10.38 20.95 -21.49
N TYR A 312 9.47 20.09 -21.05
CA TYR A 312 8.23 19.80 -21.75
C TYR A 312 7.27 20.99 -21.75
N ILE A 313 7.07 21.64 -20.59
CA ILE A 313 6.25 22.85 -20.44
C ILE A 313 6.79 23.97 -21.33
N ASN A 314 8.09 24.28 -21.23
CA ASN A 314 8.71 25.32 -22.05
C ASN A 314 8.63 25.03 -23.56
N ARG A 315 8.52 23.76 -23.95
CA ARG A 315 8.45 23.36 -25.36
C ARG A 315 7.03 23.46 -25.91
N GLU A 316 6.02 23.06 -25.14
CA GLU A 316 4.66 22.83 -25.64
C GLU A 316 3.61 23.79 -25.05
N TYR A 317 3.95 24.54 -24.01
CA TYR A 317 3.01 25.33 -23.19
C TYR A 317 3.58 26.66 -22.67
N ASP A 318 4.70 27.16 -23.19
CA ASP A 318 5.37 28.41 -22.74
C ASP A 318 4.47 29.66 -22.85
N ASP A 319 3.50 29.63 -23.77
CA ASP A 319 2.54 30.71 -24.02
C ASP A 319 1.24 30.57 -23.22
N GLN A 320 1.04 29.46 -22.50
CA GLN A 320 -0.22 29.20 -21.79
C GLN A 320 -0.29 29.98 -20.47
N MET A 321 -1.03 31.09 -20.47
CA MET A 321 -1.37 31.82 -19.26
C MET A 321 -2.77 31.46 -18.75
N VAL A 322 -2.84 30.98 -17.51
CA VAL A 322 -4.12 30.69 -16.84
C VAL A 322 -4.21 31.39 -15.49
N THR A 323 -5.44 31.68 -15.06
CA THR A 323 -5.68 32.23 -13.72
C THR A 323 -5.60 31.12 -12.68
N LEU A 324 -4.71 31.28 -11.69
CA LEU A 324 -4.58 30.35 -10.56
C LEU A 324 -5.89 30.26 -9.76
N ARG A 325 -6.33 29.03 -9.50
CA ARG A 325 -7.55 28.69 -8.76
C ARG A 325 -7.25 28.55 -7.27
N ALA A 326 -6.81 29.63 -6.64
CA ALA A 326 -6.59 29.65 -5.19
C ALA A 326 -7.91 29.63 -4.41
N ALA A 327 -8.93 30.38 -4.85
CA ALA A 327 -10.20 30.52 -4.13
C ALA A 327 -11.00 29.21 -3.98
N PRO A 328 -11.13 28.35 -5.01
CA PRO A 328 -11.80 27.05 -4.87
C PRO A 328 -11.15 26.15 -3.80
N PHE A 329 -9.82 26.02 -3.82
CA PHE A 329 -9.10 25.19 -2.85
C PHE A 329 -9.19 25.75 -1.43
N ARG A 330 -9.03 27.06 -1.26
CA ARG A 330 -9.20 27.72 0.05
C ARG A 330 -10.62 27.54 0.60
N SER A 331 -11.62 27.63 -0.27
CA SER A 331 -13.02 27.40 0.12
C SER A 331 -13.25 25.95 0.52
N PHE A 332 -12.68 24.99 -0.22
CA PHE A 332 -12.71 23.56 0.09
C PHE A 332 -12.09 23.26 1.46
N ILE A 333 -10.84 23.67 1.68
CA ILE A 333 -10.09 23.33 2.89
C ILE A 333 -10.66 24.00 4.15
N ALA A 334 -11.35 25.13 4.00
CA ALA A 334 -12.02 25.84 5.10
C ALA A 334 -13.33 25.18 5.55
N GLN A 335 -13.90 24.24 4.78
CA GLN A 335 -15.14 23.55 5.16
C GLN A 335 -14.94 22.78 6.46
N GLN A 336 -15.96 22.82 7.35
CA GLN A 336 -15.88 22.19 8.66
C GLN A 336 -15.60 20.67 8.59
N PRO A 337 -16.23 19.88 7.70
CA PRO A 337 -15.94 18.45 7.59
C PRO A 337 -14.47 18.16 7.27
N VAL A 338 -13.86 18.98 6.41
CA VAL A 338 -12.46 18.83 5.98
C VAL A 338 -11.50 19.22 7.10
N ARG A 339 -11.75 20.35 7.78
CA ARG A 339 -10.94 20.75 8.95
C ARG A 339 -11.03 19.74 10.08
N GLN A 340 -12.21 19.18 10.32
CA GLN A 340 -12.40 18.16 11.34
C GLN A 340 -11.69 16.86 10.96
N LEU A 341 -11.77 16.44 9.69
CA LEU A 341 -11.02 15.29 9.19
C LEU A 341 -9.52 15.42 9.49
N LEU A 342 -8.90 16.54 9.08
CA LEU A 342 -7.46 16.75 9.27
C LEU A 342 -7.07 16.80 10.75
N THR A 343 -7.90 17.45 11.58
CA THR A 343 -7.66 17.53 13.03
C THR A 343 -7.71 16.14 13.67
N ASP A 344 -8.74 15.36 13.36
CA ASP A 344 -8.97 14.07 13.99
C ASP A 344 -8.03 12.99 13.49
N VAL A 345 -7.65 13.02 12.21
CA VAL A 345 -6.61 12.13 11.68
C VAL A 345 -5.27 12.42 12.34
N LYS A 346 -4.91 13.70 12.54
CA LYS A 346 -3.71 14.06 13.30
C LYS A 346 -3.75 13.50 14.73
N SER A 347 -4.91 13.55 15.39
CA SER A 347 -5.09 12.95 16.72
C SER A 347 -4.87 11.43 16.68
N LEU A 348 -5.43 10.72 15.70
CA LEU A 348 -5.19 9.28 15.55
C LEU A 348 -3.72 8.96 15.28
N ASN A 349 -3.06 9.69 14.37
CA ASN A 349 -1.65 9.49 14.05
C ASN A 349 -0.72 9.76 15.23
N THR A 350 -1.08 10.73 16.08
CA THR A 350 -0.39 10.98 17.34
C THR A 350 -0.54 9.79 18.29
N LEU A 351 -1.77 9.31 18.51
CA LEU A 351 -2.03 8.13 19.36
C LEU A 351 -1.29 6.89 18.86
N GLN A 352 -1.31 6.66 17.54
CA GLN A 352 -0.60 5.54 16.94
C GLN A 352 0.90 5.69 17.18
N THR A 353 1.49 6.85 16.91
CA THR A 353 2.93 7.08 17.12
C THR A 353 3.34 6.92 18.58
N GLU A 354 2.56 7.47 19.51
CA GLU A 354 2.80 7.32 20.95
C GLU A 354 2.68 5.87 21.41
N ALA A 355 1.73 5.11 20.88
CA ALA A 355 1.65 3.67 21.15
C ALA A 355 2.96 2.97 20.73
N LEU A 356 3.57 3.33 19.61
CA LEU A 356 4.84 2.71 19.20
C LEU A 356 6.00 2.98 20.18
N ASP A 357 5.93 4.06 20.97
CA ASP A 357 6.91 4.37 22.02
C ASP A 357 6.62 3.60 23.31
N LYS A 358 7.33 2.49 23.52
CA LYS A 358 7.22 1.66 24.73
C LYS A 358 7.37 2.41 26.06
N LYS A 359 8.01 3.59 26.09
CA LYS A 359 8.17 4.37 27.33
C LYS A 359 7.00 5.30 27.60
N ASN A 360 6.30 5.72 26.56
CA ASN A 360 5.26 6.76 26.62
C ASN A 360 3.91 6.31 26.05
N ALA A 361 3.75 5.00 25.76
CA ALA A 361 2.52 4.46 25.21
C ALA A 361 1.30 4.82 26.08
N PRO A 362 0.23 5.38 25.49
CA PRO A 362 -0.96 5.73 26.23
C PRO A 362 -1.62 4.47 26.79
N SER A 363 -2.18 4.56 28.00
CA SER A 363 -2.98 3.46 28.53
C SER A 363 -4.24 3.25 27.67
N ALA A 364 -4.78 2.04 27.66
CA ALA A 364 -6.05 1.76 26.98
C ALA A 364 -7.18 2.75 27.33
N ASP A 365 -7.28 3.19 28.58
CA ASP A 365 -8.27 4.20 28.99
C ASP A 365 -7.99 5.59 28.41
N ALA A 366 -6.72 5.97 28.26
CA ALA A 366 -6.35 7.22 27.59
C ALA A 366 -6.68 7.16 26.10
N THR A 367 -6.35 6.05 25.43
CA THR A 367 -6.70 5.83 24.02
C THR A 367 -8.20 5.89 23.80
N LEU A 368 -9.00 5.19 24.61
CA LEU A 368 -10.47 5.22 24.48
C LEU A 368 -11.08 6.61 24.73
N ARG A 369 -10.53 7.40 25.67
CA ARG A 369 -10.94 8.80 25.87
C ARG A 369 -10.60 9.67 24.66
N ALA A 370 -9.39 9.54 24.13
CA ALA A 370 -8.98 10.31 22.96
C ALA A 370 -9.80 9.95 21.71
N LEU A 371 -10.15 8.66 21.53
CA LEU A 371 -11.07 8.22 20.48
C LEU A 371 -12.47 8.83 20.65
N HIS A 372 -12.99 8.91 21.88
CA HIS A 372 -14.29 9.56 22.15
C HIS A 372 -14.30 11.06 21.76
N ASP A 373 -13.14 11.71 21.74
CA ASP A 373 -13.02 13.12 21.35
C ASP A 373 -13.02 13.35 19.84
N ILE A 374 -12.83 12.31 19.03
CA ILE A 374 -12.97 12.37 17.56
C ILE A 374 -14.39 12.78 17.18
N LYS A 375 -14.55 13.77 16.28
CA LYS A 375 -15.84 14.32 15.83
C LYS A 375 -16.14 14.10 14.36
N SER A 376 -15.14 13.82 13.54
CA SER A 376 -15.25 13.56 12.12
C SER A 376 -15.95 12.22 11.93
N SER A 377 -17.14 12.28 11.35
CA SER A 377 -17.92 11.07 11.09
C SER A 377 -17.21 10.11 10.12
N ALA A 378 -16.37 10.62 9.22
CA ALA A 378 -15.56 9.81 8.32
C ALA A 378 -14.47 9.04 9.09
N VAL A 379 -13.85 9.68 10.09
CA VAL A 379 -12.83 9.05 10.95
C VAL A 379 -13.49 8.05 11.89
N GLN A 380 -14.59 8.39 12.57
CA GLN A 380 -15.31 7.47 13.46
C GLN A 380 -15.78 6.18 12.78
N ARG A 381 -16.10 6.25 11.47
CA ARG A 381 -16.48 5.07 10.67
C ARG A 381 -15.28 4.36 10.03
N SER A 382 -14.06 4.88 10.13
CA SER A 382 -12.89 4.26 9.49
C SER A 382 -12.47 2.96 10.19
N GLU A 383 -11.83 2.07 9.44
CA GLU A 383 -11.18 0.88 10.02
C GLU A 383 -10.06 1.27 10.99
N TYR A 384 -9.39 2.40 10.76
CA TYR A 384 -8.36 2.91 11.66
C TYR A 384 -8.88 3.20 13.07
N TYR A 385 -9.99 3.94 13.17
CA TYR A 385 -10.64 4.23 14.45
C TYR A 385 -11.02 2.92 15.16
N PHE A 386 -11.66 2.01 14.42
CA PHE A 386 -12.11 0.74 14.98
C PHE A 386 -10.94 -0.14 15.43
N TYR A 387 -9.85 -0.19 14.68
CA TYR A 387 -8.64 -0.92 15.06
C TYR A 387 -8.04 -0.37 16.37
N MET A 388 -7.91 0.95 16.49
CA MET A 388 -7.43 1.59 17.72
C MET A 388 -8.34 1.31 18.91
N GLU A 389 -9.66 1.35 18.72
CA GLU A 389 -10.63 0.98 19.75
C GLU A 389 -10.48 -0.50 20.16
N TYR A 390 -10.37 -1.39 19.19
CA TYR A 390 -10.23 -2.82 19.41
C TYR A 390 -8.96 -3.15 20.19
N VAL A 391 -7.81 -2.59 19.80
CA VAL A 391 -6.53 -2.82 20.48
C VAL A 391 -6.62 -2.38 21.95
N ALA A 392 -7.14 -1.18 22.21
CA ALA A 392 -7.32 -0.68 23.58
C ALA A 392 -8.27 -1.57 24.40
N ARG A 393 -9.38 -2.04 23.80
CA ARG A 393 -10.31 -2.95 24.49
C ARG A 393 -9.69 -4.34 24.71
N LYS A 394 -8.88 -4.85 23.79
CA LYS A 394 -8.14 -6.12 23.93
C LYS A 394 -7.17 -6.05 25.11
N GLU A 395 -6.44 -4.96 25.27
CA GLU A 395 -5.56 -4.71 26.43
C GLU A 395 -6.33 -4.77 27.77
N LYS A 396 -7.57 -4.26 27.78
CA LYS A 396 -8.47 -4.34 28.95
C LYS A 396 -9.14 -5.71 29.15
N GLY A 397 -8.76 -6.73 28.39
CA GLY A 397 -9.37 -8.07 28.43
C GLY A 397 -10.77 -8.14 27.81
N GLN A 398 -11.20 -7.11 27.07
CA GLN A 398 -12.53 -7.00 26.47
C GLN A 398 -12.57 -7.44 25.00
N GLY A 399 -11.45 -7.87 24.42
CA GLY A 399 -11.36 -8.21 22.99
C GLY A 399 -12.35 -9.27 22.52
N ASN A 400 -12.59 -10.31 23.34
CA ASN A 400 -13.55 -11.38 23.01
C ASN A 400 -15.00 -10.88 22.92
N GLN A 401 -15.34 -9.81 23.64
CA GLN A 401 -16.69 -9.22 23.62
C GLN A 401 -16.95 -8.47 22.30
N MET A 402 -15.90 -8.19 21.52
CA MET A 402 -16.00 -7.45 20.25
C MET A 402 -16.19 -8.34 19.02
N LEU A 403 -16.41 -9.66 19.18
CA LEU A 403 -16.52 -10.58 18.05
C LEU A 403 -17.56 -10.14 17.02
N GLY A 404 -18.70 -9.60 17.47
CA GLY A 404 -19.76 -9.10 16.59
C GLY A 404 -19.30 -7.88 15.77
N GLN A 405 -18.64 -6.92 16.42
CA GLN A 405 -18.11 -5.72 15.78
C GLN A 405 -16.97 -6.05 14.80
N LEU A 406 -16.07 -6.96 15.19
CA LEU A 406 -15.02 -7.48 14.32
C LEU A 406 -15.59 -8.17 13.09
N HIS A 407 -16.67 -8.94 13.23
CA HIS A 407 -17.35 -9.55 12.10
C HIS A 407 -17.94 -8.48 11.16
N GLN A 408 -18.56 -7.42 11.70
CA GLN A 408 -19.06 -6.32 10.87
C GLN A 408 -17.94 -5.60 10.14
N ALA A 409 -16.82 -5.34 10.81
CA ALA A 409 -15.65 -4.72 10.19
C ALA A 409 -15.04 -5.61 9.09
N TYR A 410 -14.94 -6.92 9.36
CA TYR A 410 -14.45 -7.92 8.40
C TYR A 410 -15.25 -7.96 7.08
N LEU A 411 -16.57 -7.73 7.14
CA LEU A 411 -17.43 -7.76 5.96
C LEU A 411 -17.34 -6.49 5.09
N ARG A 412 -16.64 -5.45 5.54
CA ARG A 412 -16.58 -4.19 4.83
C ARG A 412 -15.68 -4.27 3.59
N PRO A 413 -15.99 -3.50 2.53
CA PRO A 413 -15.15 -3.46 1.34
C PRO A 413 -13.78 -2.82 1.59
N ASP A 414 -13.62 -2.06 2.67
CA ASP A 414 -12.38 -1.42 3.10
C ASP A 414 -11.66 -2.15 4.25
N VAL A 415 -12.04 -3.41 4.56
CA VAL A 415 -11.41 -4.21 5.61
C VAL A 415 -9.88 -4.24 5.45
N THR A 416 -9.20 -4.02 6.56
CA THR A 416 -7.74 -4.17 6.64
C THR A 416 -7.34 -5.58 7.03
N GLU A 417 -6.15 -5.97 6.63
CA GLU A 417 -5.59 -7.28 6.94
C GLU A 417 -5.50 -7.51 8.47
N ASP A 418 -5.13 -6.49 9.24
CA ASP A 418 -5.07 -6.55 10.71
C ASP A 418 -6.42 -6.81 11.36
N ILE A 419 -7.49 -6.23 10.82
CA ILE A 419 -8.85 -6.45 11.34
C ILE A 419 -9.33 -7.85 10.99
N ALA A 420 -9.07 -8.31 9.77
CA ALA A 420 -9.39 -9.67 9.38
C ALA A 420 -8.64 -10.70 10.25
N LYS A 421 -7.35 -10.47 10.52
CA LYS A 421 -6.53 -11.28 11.44
C LYS A 421 -7.08 -11.23 12.86
N SER A 422 -7.43 -10.04 13.36
CA SER A 422 -8.03 -9.85 14.70
C SER A 422 -9.36 -10.59 14.84
N TYR A 423 -10.18 -10.62 13.79
CA TYR A 423 -11.42 -11.40 13.75
C TYR A 423 -11.12 -12.91 13.84
N ALA A 424 -10.20 -13.41 13.00
CA ALA A 424 -9.80 -14.82 13.02
C ALA A 424 -9.20 -15.26 14.38
N GLU A 425 -8.36 -14.43 14.98
CA GLU A 425 -7.78 -14.69 16.31
C GLU A 425 -8.85 -14.73 17.41
N THR A 426 -9.86 -13.87 17.32
CA THR A 426 -10.96 -13.84 18.29
C THR A 426 -11.89 -15.05 18.12
N LEU A 427 -12.09 -15.53 16.90
CA LEU A 427 -12.76 -16.83 16.65
C LEU A 427 -11.94 -17.99 17.25
N GLU A 428 -10.62 -17.98 17.03
CA GLU A 428 -9.69 -19.00 17.55
C GLU A 428 -9.72 -19.04 19.09
N SER A 429 -9.67 -17.88 19.76
CA SER A 429 -9.70 -17.79 21.23
C SER A 429 -10.99 -18.34 21.83
N GLN A 430 -12.09 -18.26 21.08
CA GLN A 430 -13.41 -18.81 21.44
C GLN A 430 -13.60 -20.26 20.97
N LYS A 431 -12.54 -20.92 20.50
CA LYS A 431 -12.55 -22.31 20.01
C LYS A 431 -13.45 -22.52 18.78
N GLN A 432 -13.77 -21.46 18.04
CA GLN A 432 -14.52 -21.52 16.78
C GLN A 432 -13.56 -21.85 15.61
N TYR A 433 -12.84 -22.97 15.73
CA TYR A 433 -11.69 -23.30 14.87
C TYR A 433 -12.05 -23.40 13.38
N THR A 434 -13.19 -24.00 13.03
CA THR A 434 -13.62 -24.10 11.62
C THR A 434 -13.83 -22.72 10.99
N GLN A 435 -14.42 -21.79 11.72
CA GLN A 435 -14.63 -20.42 11.21
C GLN A 435 -13.30 -19.68 11.11
N ALA A 436 -12.44 -19.78 12.13
CA ALA A 436 -11.10 -19.18 12.10
C ALA A 436 -10.27 -19.68 10.90
N LEU A 437 -10.30 -20.98 10.60
CA LEU A 437 -9.61 -21.56 9.43
C LEU A 437 -10.10 -20.98 8.11
N ASN A 438 -11.42 -20.81 7.95
CA ASN A 438 -12.00 -20.22 6.75
C ASN A 438 -11.62 -18.74 6.60
N VAL A 439 -11.60 -17.98 7.71
CA VAL A 439 -11.18 -16.58 7.67
C VAL A 439 -9.70 -16.47 7.31
N TYR A 440 -8.81 -17.26 7.91
CA TYR A 440 -7.38 -17.25 7.54
C TYR A 440 -7.13 -17.64 6.07
N GLU A 441 -7.90 -18.60 5.54
CA GLU A 441 -7.85 -18.91 4.11
C GLU A 441 -8.32 -17.75 3.23
N ASN A 442 -9.39 -17.06 3.64
CA ASN A 442 -9.85 -15.86 2.93
C ASN A 442 -8.78 -14.76 2.97
N ILE A 443 -8.19 -14.47 4.14
CA ILE A 443 -7.09 -13.49 4.26
C ILE A 443 -5.97 -13.83 3.27
N GLN A 444 -5.56 -15.10 3.23
CA GLN A 444 -4.53 -15.55 2.31
C GLN A 444 -4.88 -15.25 0.84
N GLN A 445 -6.10 -15.58 0.42
CA GLN A 445 -6.56 -15.38 -0.96
C GLN A 445 -6.75 -13.90 -1.31
N GLN A 446 -7.22 -13.11 -0.35
CA GLN A 446 -7.62 -11.72 -0.54
C GLN A 446 -6.43 -10.76 -0.51
N PHE A 447 -5.49 -10.96 0.41
CA PHE A 447 -4.34 -10.10 0.61
C PHE A 447 -3.04 -10.69 0.04
N GLY A 448 -3.02 -11.98 -0.33
CA GLY A 448 -1.81 -12.65 -0.79
C GLY A 448 -0.80 -12.92 0.33
N ASP A 449 -1.24 -12.99 1.59
CA ASP A 449 -0.38 -13.26 2.74
C ASP A 449 -0.22 -14.78 2.95
N ASP A 450 0.82 -15.35 2.36
CA ASP A 450 1.17 -16.77 2.54
C ASP A 450 1.61 -17.11 3.98
N GLY A 451 1.85 -16.13 4.84
CA GLY A 451 2.01 -16.36 6.29
C GLY A 451 0.79 -17.02 6.93
N MET A 452 -0.40 -16.87 6.32
CA MET A 452 -1.63 -17.50 6.77
C MET A 452 -1.59 -19.02 6.78
N TYR A 453 -0.67 -19.66 6.04
CA TYR A 453 -0.45 -21.10 6.19
C TYR A 453 -0.07 -21.47 7.63
N ALA A 454 0.82 -20.72 8.27
CA ALA A 454 1.27 -20.98 9.63
C ALA A 454 0.13 -20.82 10.64
N TYR A 455 -0.70 -19.78 10.48
CA TYR A 455 -1.88 -19.56 11.31
C TYR A 455 -2.89 -20.72 11.20
N ARG A 456 -3.14 -21.23 9.98
CA ARG A 456 -4.00 -22.39 9.75
C ARG A 456 -3.44 -23.66 10.37
N ILE A 457 -2.13 -23.90 10.26
CA ILE A 457 -1.45 -25.02 10.93
C ILE A 457 -1.63 -24.92 12.44
N ARG A 458 -1.39 -23.73 13.04
CA ARG A 458 -1.58 -23.47 14.47
C ARG A 458 -3.01 -23.81 14.91
N VAL A 459 -4.02 -23.35 14.16
CA VAL A 459 -5.43 -23.63 14.47
C VAL A 459 -5.74 -25.13 14.42
N ILE A 460 -5.28 -25.84 13.38
CA ILE A 460 -5.47 -27.31 13.26
C ILE A 460 -4.84 -28.03 14.46
N LYS A 461 -3.63 -27.63 14.87
CA LYS A 461 -2.93 -28.22 16.01
C LYS A 461 -3.61 -27.90 17.35
N LYS A 462 -4.23 -26.72 17.50
CA LYS A 462 -5.03 -26.41 18.69
C LYS A 462 -6.34 -27.18 18.73
N GLN A 463 -6.98 -27.38 17.57
CA GLN A 463 -8.22 -28.14 17.46
C GLN A 463 -8.00 -29.63 17.73
N ASP A 464 -6.97 -30.25 17.14
CA ASP A 464 -6.58 -31.63 17.38
C ASP A 464 -5.04 -31.75 17.53
N PRO A 465 -4.53 -31.65 18.78
CA PRO A 465 -3.11 -31.71 19.04
C PRO A 465 -2.43 -33.01 18.60
N LYS A 466 -3.17 -34.13 18.59
CA LYS A 466 -2.61 -35.47 18.34
C LYS A 466 -2.74 -35.89 16.88
N ASN A 467 -3.87 -35.62 16.22
CA ASN A 467 -4.14 -36.11 14.86
C ASN A 467 -4.42 -35.01 13.82
N GLY A 468 -4.29 -33.73 14.18
CA GLY A 468 -4.44 -32.62 13.24
C GLY A 468 -3.49 -32.75 12.04
N ASN A 469 -4.04 -33.01 10.85
CA ASN A 469 -3.26 -33.21 9.63
C ASN A 469 -2.90 -31.87 8.98
N THR A 470 -1.63 -31.49 9.07
CA THR A 470 -1.08 -30.25 8.51
C THR A 470 -0.20 -30.47 7.28
N ALA A 471 -0.05 -31.72 6.80
CA ALA A 471 0.95 -32.09 5.79
C ALA A 471 0.80 -31.31 4.48
N VAL A 472 -0.45 -31.09 4.03
CA VAL A 472 -0.72 -30.30 2.81
C VAL A 472 -0.34 -28.84 2.99
N LEU A 473 -0.64 -28.23 4.14
CA LEU A 473 -0.27 -26.85 4.42
C LEU A 473 1.24 -26.70 4.55
N MET A 474 1.92 -27.64 5.22
CA MET A 474 3.39 -27.67 5.28
C MET A 474 4.03 -27.80 3.90
N ALA A 475 3.50 -28.65 3.04
CA ALA A 475 3.98 -28.76 1.65
C ALA A 475 3.80 -27.45 0.89
N LYS A 476 2.66 -26.77 1.05
CA LYS A 476 2.43 -25.44 0.48
C LYS A 476 3.37 -24.38 1.05
N CYS A 477 3.64 -24.36 2.35
CA CYS A 477 4.63 -23.47 2.97
C CYS A 477 6.03 -23.68 2.37
N ILE A 478 6.43 -24.93 2.12
CA ILE A 478 7.73 -25.21 1.51
C ILE A 478 7.75 -24.75 0.04
N ALA A 479 6.64 -24.95 -0.66
CA ALA A 479 6.49 -24.59 -2.07
C ALA A 479 6.48 -23.08 -2.33
N THR A 480 6.27 -22.23 -1.33
CA THR A 480 6.44 -20.77 -1.49
C THR A 480 7.88 -20.39 -1.82
N GLY A 481 8.86 -21.24 -1.44
CA GLY A 481 10.28 -20.94 -1.58
C GLY A 481 10.83 -19.96 -0.53
N ASP A 482 9.96 -19.38 0.30
CA ASP A 482 10.29 -18.35 1.28
C ASP A 482 10.74 -18.97 2.62
N GLU A 483 12.00 -18.74 3.01
CA GLU A 483 12.58 -19.28 4.24
C GLU A 483 11.92 -18.77 5.52
N ALA A 484 11.36 -17.56 5.49
CA ALA A 484 10.68 -16.98 6.63
C ALA A 484 9.29 -17.60 6.83
N ILE A 485 8.54 -17.80 5.74
CA ILE A 485 7.28 -18.54 5.75
C ILE A 485 7.52 -19.98 6.22
N LYS A 486 8.57 -20.64 5.71
CA LYS A 486 8.95 -21.99 6.17
C LYS A 486 9.24 -22.01 7.67
N THR A 487 9.97 -21.02 8.18
CA THR A 487 10.27 -20.90 9.62
C THR A 487 8.98 -20.71 10.42
N LEU A 488 8.11 -19.80 10.01
CA LEU A 488 6.83 -19.55 10.70
C LEU A 488 5.93 -20.80 10.72
N CYS A 489 5.83 -21.52 9.60
CA CYS A 489 5.08 -22.77 9.54
C CYS A 489 5.69 -23.87 10.42
N ASN A 490 7.02 -23.96 10.48
CA ASN A 490 7.71 -24.89 11.38
C ASN A 490 7.45 -24.55 12.84
N ASP A 491 7.44 -23.27 13.20
CA ASP A 491 7.11 -22.85 14.58
C ASP A 491 5.65 -23.18 14.92
N ALA A 492 4.72 -22.91 14.00
CA ALA A 492 3.32 -23.31 14.16
C ALA A 492 3.16 -24.83 14.34
N GLN A 493 3.87 -25.63 13.53
CA GLN A 493 3.84 -27.09 13.60
C GLN A 493 4.32 -27.61 14.96
N ASN A 494 5.29 -26.90 15.57
CA ASN A 494 5.89 -27.24 16.85
C ASN A 494 5.23 -26.54 18.05
N ASN A 495 4.05 -25.92 17.87
CA ASN A 495 3.33 -25.16 18.89
C ASN A 495 4.15 -24.00 19.51
N LYS A 496 4.96 -23.32 18.69
CA LYS A 496 5.76 -22.15 19.07
C LYS A 496 5.19 -20.83 18.55
N LEU A 497 4.06 -20.87 17.84
CA LEU A 497 3.34 -19.72 17.27
C LEU A 497 2.09 -19.33 18.08
#